data_AF-A0A955B159-F1
#
_entry.id   AF-A0A955B159-F1
#
_cell.length_a   1.000
_cell.length_b   1.000
_cell.length_c   1.000
_cell.angle_alpha   90.00
_cell.angle_beta   90.00
_cell.angle_gamma   90.00
#
_symmetry.space_group_name_H-M   'P 1'
#
loop_
_entity.id
_entity.type
_entity.pdbx_description
1 polymer ?
#
loop_
_entity_poly.entity_id
_entity_poly.type
_entity_poly.pdbx_seq_one_letter_code
_entity_poly.pdbx_strand_id
1 'polypeptide(L)'
;MSEERDQRSESRRGSGRWNRRQVLAALAAAGIGSAVFRRALAWQTENAPSVTAEMIRQAEWIAGLELTDEEREATAGAVNSILEDFAAMRAVDVSYEVPPALLFDPTVGVSQLAREVASAGSPTSANTRQPNTAAAQASINRAIVEPMEWSAGPRPDSSLDLAFLPVTELAALLRSRQVSSVELTRLYLERLRRLDPTLHCVVTLTEELAIRQAERADREIGAGQYRGPLHGVPWGAKDLIAVAGYPTTWGATPFREQTLDDTATVARRLEQAGAVLVAKLSLGALAWGDQWFGGMTRNPWRPEQGSSGSSAGS
;
A
#
# COMPACT_ATOMS: atom_id res chain seq x y z
N MET A 1 -63.51 -13.61 1.62
CA MET A 1 -62.89 -13.73 2.95
C MET A 1 -61.40 -14.00 2.73
N SER A 2 -60.56 -13.14 2.16
CA SER A 2 -60.42 -11.67 2.23
C SER A 2 -60.43 -11.19 3.67
N GLU A 3 -59.31 -10.58 4.08
CA GLU A 3 -59.06 -9.92 5.38
C GLU A 3 -58.60 -10.82 6.54
N GLU A 4 -57.42 -11.46 6.45
CA GLU A 4 -56.69 -11.87 7.67
C GLU A 4 -55.20 -12.20 7.47
N ARG A 5 -54.51 -11.55 6.51
CA ARG A 5 -53.07 -11.76 6.28
C ARG A 5 -52.20 -10.50 6.30
N ASP A 6 -52.71 -9.38 6.82
CA ASP A 6 -52.02 -8.08 6.77
C ASP A 6 -51.82 -7.41 8.14
N GLN A 7 -51.81 -8.17 9.24
CA GLN A 7 -51.63 -7.64 10.61
C GLN A 7 -50.48 -8.26 11.40
N ARG A 8 -49.46 -8.84 10.73
CA ARG A 8 -48.25 -9.37 11.39
C ARG A 8 -46.94 -8.70 10.97
N SER A 9 -47.00 -7.54 10.30
CA SER A 9 -45.80 -6.77 9.91
C SER A 9 -45.55 -5.50 10.73
N GLU A 10 -46.45 -5.09 11.64
CA GLU A 10 -46.32 -3.80 12.34
C GLU A 10 -45.98 -3.85 13.84
N SER A 11 -45.84 -5.01 14.48
CA SER A 11 -45.68 -5.08 15.96
C SER A 11 -44.25 -5.29 16.49
N ARG A 12 -43.19 -4.87 15.76
CA ARG A 12 -41.79 -4.92 16.27
C ARG A 12 -41.03 -3.60 16.15
N ARG A 13 -41.71 -2.45 16.23
CA ARG A 13 -41.07 -1.15 16.49
C ARG A 13 -41.25 -0.76 17.94
N GLY A 14 -40.38 -1.30 18.79
CA GLY A 14 -40.40 -1.06 20.22
C GLY A 14 -39.10 -1.50 20.88
N SER A 15 -37.99 -0.88 20.52
CA SER A 15 -36.85 -0.71 21.44
C SER A 15 -36.10 0.57 21.08
N GLY A 16 -35.80 1.38 22.08
CA GLY A 16 -35.23 2.72 21.96
C GLY A 16 -33.77 2.73 21.49
N ARG A 17 -33.53 2.26 20.27
CA ARG A 17 -32.22 2.40 19.61
C ARG A 17 -32.25 3.59 18.66
N TRP A 18 -31.46 4.59 19.00
CA TRP A 18 -31.24 5.75 18.14
C TRP A 18 -30.61 5.31 16.83
N ASN A 19 -31.13 5.79 15.69
CA ASN A 19 -30.50 5.55 14.40
C ASN A 19 -29.32 6.53 14.18
N ARG A 20 -28.40 6.21 13.26
CA ARG A 20 -27.19 7.02 12.99
C ARG A 20 -27.51 8.50 12.70
N ARG A 21 -28.61 8.79 12.00
CA ARG A 21 -29.02 10.18 11.71
C ARG A 21 -29.47 10.92 12.97
N GLN A 22 -30.20 10.26 13.86
CA GLN A 22 -30.61 10.82 15.15
C GLN A 22 -29.41 11.08 16.06
N VAL A 23 -28.43 10.18 16.08
CA VAL A 23 -27.17 10.40 16.81
C VAL A 23 -26.41 11.60 16.25
N LEU A 24 -26.20 11.67 14.92
CA LEU A 24 -25.49 12.78 14.31
C LEU A 24 -26.21 14.12 14.47
N ALA A 25 -27.54 14.13 14.39
CA ALA A 25 -28.35 15.33 14.61
C ALA A 25 -28.24 15.82 16.06
N ALA A 26 -28.21 14.92 17.05
CA ALA A 26 -28.04 15.29 18.44
C ALA A 26 -26.63 15.76 18.77
N LEU A 27 -25.59 15.15 18.19
CA LEU A 27 -24.20 15.63 18.33
C LEU A 27 -24.06 17.04 17.74
N ALA A 28 -24.62 17.28 16.57
CA ALA A 28 -24.63 18.61 15.94
C ALA A 28 -25.41 19.64 16.78
N ALA A 29 -26.57 19.27 17.33
CA ALA A 29 -27.37 20.12 18.22
C ALA A 29 -26.66 20.41 19.56
N ALA A 30 -25.88 19.47 20.07
CA ALA A 30 -25.00 19.65 21.23
C ALA A 30 -23.74 20.48 20.93
N GLY A 31 -23.59 20.97 19.69
CA GLY A 31 -22.48 21.82 19.27
C GLY A 31 -21.18 21.06 18.97
N ILE A 32 -21.20 19.72 19.00
CA ILE A 32 -20.07 18.87 18.65
C ILE A 32 -19.83 19.01 17.14
N GLY A 33 -18.69 19.62 16.77
CA GLY A 33 -18.34 20.00 15.39
C GLY A 33 -18.42 21.50 15.09
N SER A 34 -18.93 22.32 16.02
CA SER A 34 -18.89 23.78 15.89
C SER A 34 -17.46 24.32 15.96
N ALA A 35 -17.23 25.55 15.47
CA ALA A 35 -15.94 26.21 15.61
C ALA A 35 -15.56 26.45 17.08
N VAL A 36 -16.55 26.71 17.95
CA VAL A 36 -16.36 26.89 19.39
C VAL A 36 -15.96 25.57 20.05
N PHE A 37 -16.64 24.47 19.72
CA PHE A 37 -16.27 23.14 20.21
C PHE A 37 -14.88 22.73 19.74
N ARG A 38 -14.53 22.97 18.47
CA ARG A 38 -13.17 22.70 17.96
C ARG A 38 -12.10 23.52 18.66
N ARG A 39 -12.36 24.79 18.97
CA ARG A 39 -11.43 25.64 19.72
C ARG A 39 -11.34 25.24 21.20
N ALA A 40 -12.46 24.89 21.82
CA ALA A 40 -12.47 24.40 23.20
C ALA A 40 -11.74 23.06 23.32
N LEU A 41 -11.95 22.15 22.35
CA LEU A 41 -11.23 20.89 22.26
C LEU A 41 -9.74 21.12 21.99
N ALA A 42 -9.38 22.02 21.07
CA ALA A 42 -7.98 22.40 20.80
C ALA A 42 -7.29 22.98 22.04
N TRP A 43 -7.97 23.87 22.76
CA TRP A 43 -7.48 24.44 24.03
C TRP A 43 -7.35 23.36 25.11
N GLN A 44 -8.31 22.45 25.19
CA GLN A 44 -8.25 21.34 26.12
C GLN A 44 -7.11 20.38 25.76
N THR A 45 -6.80 20.17 24.48
CA THR A 45 -5.65 19.35 24.04
C THR A 45 -4.31 20.03 24.23
N GLU A 46 -4.21 21.36 24.08
CA GLU A 46 -2.99 22.12 24.39
C GLU A 46 -2.63 22.06 25.89
N ASN A 47 -3.63 21.86 26.74
CA ASN A 47 -3.49 21.78 28.19
C ASN A 47 -3.77 20.37 28.75
N ALA A 48 -3.98 19.38 27.87
CA ALA A 48 -4.26 18.02 28.30
C ALA A 48 -2.94 17.35 28.74
N PRO A 49 -2.97 16.54 29.81
CA PRO A 49 -1.84 15.68 30.13
C PRO A 49 -1.60 14.65 29.00
N SER A 50 -0.46 13.95 29.09
CA SER A 50 -0.14 12.82 28.22
C SER A 50 -1.32 11.85 28.08
N VAL A 51 -1.42 11.20 26.92
CA VAL A 51 -2.46 10.19 26.67
C VAL A 51 -2.35 9.09 27.73
N THR A 52 -3.46 8.78 28.41
CA THR A 52 -3.50 7.80 29.51
C THR A 52 -4.16 6.50 29.07
N ALA A 53 -3.90 5.40 29.79
CA ALA A 53 -4.56 4.11 29.57
C ALA A 53 -6.10 4.20 29.66
N GLU A 54 -6.62 5.08 30.55
CA GLU A 54 -8.06 5.33 30.66
C GLU A 54 -8.63 6.00 29.39
N MET A 55 -7.88 6.92 28.77
CA MET A 55 -8.27 7.51 27.49
C MET A 55 -8.27 6.46 26.37
N ILE A 56 -7.31 5.52 26.38
CA ILE A 56 -7.30 4.39 25.44
C ILE A 56 -8.53 3.50 25.67
N ARG A 57 -8.85 3.15 26.92
CA ARG A 57 -10.05 2.36 27.27
C ARG A 57 -11.35 3.01 26.77
N GLN A 58 -11.44 4.34 26.85
CA GLN A 58 -12.61 5.08 26.36
C GLN A 58 -12.69 5.18 24.83
N ALA A 59 -11.58 4.91 24.13
CA ALA A 59 -11.47 5.04 22.67
C ALA A 59 -11.36 3.69 21.94
N GLU A 60 -11.01 2.59 22.61
CA GLU A 60 -10.77 1.28 21.98
C GLU A 60 -11.99 0.76 21.19
N TRP A 61 -13.20 1.08 21.65
CA TRP A 61 -14.45 0.75 20.95
C TRP A 61 -14.58 1.41 19.58
N ILE A 62 -13.95 2.59 19.39
CA ILE A 62 -13.96 3.31 18.10
C ILE A 62 -13.17 2.50 17.07
N ALA A 63 -12.09 1.85 17.51
CA ALA A 63 -11.22 1.01 16.68
C ALA A 63 -11.71 -0.46 16.61
N GLY A 64 -12.74 -0.83 17.36
CA GLY A 64 -13.22 -2.22 17.45
C GLY A 64 -12.23 -3.16 18.13
N LEU A 65 -11.42 -2.64 19.07
CA LEU A 65 -10.41 -3.39 19.81
C LEU A 65 -10.91 -3.67 21.24
N GLU A 66 -10.56 -4.85 21.75
CA GLU A 66 -10.67 -5.19 23.17
C GLU A 66 -9.26 -5.42 23.70
N LEU A 67 -8.76 -4.49 24.52
CA LEU A 67 -7.40 -4.52 25.05
C LEU A 67 -7.39 -4.94 26.52
N THR A 68 -6.31 -5.57 26.97
CA THR A 68 -6.00 -5.75 28.39
C THR A 68 -5.47 -4.47 29.00
N ASP A 69 -5.42 -4.38 30.35
CA ASP A 69 -4.89 -3.19 31.03
C ASP A 69 -3.41 -2.92 30.67
N GLU A 70 -2.61 -3.98 30.54
CA GLU A 70 -1.21 -3.90 30.11
C GLU A 70 -1.09 -3.39 28.65
N GLU A 71 -1.92 -3.89 27.74
CA GLU A 71 -1.96 -3.42 26.35
C GLU A 71 -2.42 -1.95 26.25
N ARG A 72 -3.33 -1.51 27.12
CA ARG A 72 -3.76 -0.09 27.17
C ARG A 72 -2.63 0.82 27.62
N GLU A 73 -1.87 0.43 28.64
CA GLU A 73 -0.70 1.18 29.09
C GLU A 73 0.37 1.26 28.00
N ALA A 74 0.68 0.14 27.35
CA ALA A 74 1.62 0.10 26.23
C ALA A 74 1.16 0.97 25.05
N THR A 75 -0.13 0.92 24.72
CA THR A 75 -0.73 1.74 23.65
C THR A 75 -0.65 3.23 24.00
N ALA A 76 -0.96 3.61 25.24
CA ALA A 76 -0.85 4.99 25.70
C ALA A 76 0.60 5.50 25.60
N GLY A 77 1.59 4.67 25.98
CA GLY A 77 3.01 4.98 25.81
C GLY A 77 3.38 5.22 24.34
N ALA A 78 3.01 4.29 23.45
CA ALA A 78 3.28 4.41 22.03
C ALA A 78 2.66 5.66 21.39
N VAL A 79 1.41 5.99 21.75
CA VAL A 79 0.74 7.20 21.27
C VAL A 79 1.48 8.46 21.72
N ASN A 80 1.94 8.51 22.97
CA ASN A 80 2.72 9.66 23.46
C ASN A 80 4.06 9.81 22.73
N SER A 81 4.80 8.72 22.48
CA SER A 81 6.04 8.79 21.67
C SER A 81 5.77 9.32 20.26
N ILE A 82 4.69 8.88 19.62
CA ILE A 82 4.27 9.40 18.31
C ILE A 82 3.96 10.90 18.39
N LEU A 83 3.26 11.36 19.44
CA LEU A 83 2.95 12.78 19.63
C LEU A 83 4.21 13.63 19.81
N GLU A 84 5.22 13.13 20.52
CA GLU A 84 6.53 13.78 20.67
C GLU A 84 7.25 13.91 19.32
N ASP A 85 7.30 12.84 18.53
CA ASP A 85 7.89 12.85 17.18
C ASP A 85 7.14 13.84 16.26
N PHE A 86 5.80 13.88 16.34
CA PHE A 86 4.99 14.85 15.60
C PHE A 86 5.28 16.30 15.99
N ALA A 87 5.46 16.57 17.28
CA ALA A 87 5.81 17.90 17.77
C ALA A 87 7.20 18.32 17.26
N ALA A 88 8.17 17.41 17.28
CA ALA A 88 9.51 17.64 16.75
C ALA A 88 9.50 17.94 15.23
N MET A 89 8.74 17.16 14.44
CA MET A 89 8.58 17.42 13.00
C MET A 89 7.93 18.76 12.70
N ARG A 90 6.93 19.18 13.49
CA ARG A 90 6.27 20.48 13.31
C ARG A 90 7.11 21.67 13.76
N ALA A 91 8.11 21.45 14.60
CA ALA A 91 9.06 22.48 14.98
C ALA A 91 10.08 22.78 13.86
N VAL A 92 10.16 21.94 12.82
CA VAL A 92 10.98 22.21 11.64
C VAL A 92 10.38 23.38 10.86
N ASP A 93 11.10 24.50 10.82
CA ASP A 93 10.72 25.67 10.04
C ASP A 93 10.90 25.40 8.54
N VAL A 94 9.79 25.24 7.83
CA VAL A 94 9.80 25.15 6.37
C VAL A 94 9.49 26.53 5.84
N SER A 95 10.53 27.20 5.32
CA SER A 95 10.37 28.52 4.69
C SER A 95 9.30 28.47 3.58
N TYR A 96 8.52 29.53 3.47
CA TYR A 96 7.54 29.72 2.39
C TYR A 96 8.16 29.74 0.98
N GLU A 97 9.49 29.85 0.89
CA GLU A 97 10.24 29.76 -0.36
C GLU A 97 10.47 28.32 -0.83
N VAL A 98 10.23 27.32 0.02
CA VAL A 98 10.32 25.91 -0.38
C VAL A 98 9.07 25.56 -1.19
N PRO A 99 9.18 25.36 -2.52
CA PRO A 99 8.02 24.99 -3.32
C PRO A 99 7.46 23.65 -2.83
N PRO A 100 6.13 23.46 -2.78
CA PRO A 100 5.58 22.14 -2.50
C PRO A 100 6.10 21.13 -3.54
N ALA A 101 6.25 19.87 -3.15
CA ALA A 101 6.62 18.81 -4.07
C ALA A 101 5.46 18.58 -5.08
N LEU A 102 5.46 19.35 -6.17
CA LEU A 102 4.42 19.34 -7.21
C LEU A 102 4.72 18.32 -8.32
N LEU A 103 5.95 17.82 -8.39
CA LEU A 103 6.39 16.91 -9.43
C LEU A 103 7.10 15.71 -8.78
N PHE A 104 6.49 14.53 -8.93
CA PHE A 104 7.19 13.26 -8.75
C PHE A 104 7.60 12.78 -10.14
N ASP A 105 8.89 12.87 -10.46
CA ASP A 105 9.45 12.38 -11.71
C ASP A 105 10.12 11.01 -11.46
N PRO A 106 9.45 9.89 -11.80
CA PRO A 106 10.01 8.56 -11.62
C PRO A 106 11.05 8.18 -12.70
N THR A 107 11.36 9.06 -13.66
CA THR A 107 12.14 8.70 -14.85
C THR A 107 13.64 8.92 -14.73
N VAL A 108 14.12 9.57 -13.66
CA VAL A 108 15.53 9.92 -13.59
C VAL A 108 16.35 8.81 -12.95
N GLY A 109 16.94 7.96 -13.80
CA GLY A 109 18.10 7.17 -13.41
C GLY A 109 19.17 8.12 -12.86
N VAL A 110 19.64 7.87 -11.64
CA VAL A 110 20.59 8.70 -10.87
C VAL A 110 21.83 9.13 -11.68
N SER A 111 22.17 8.39 -12.73
CA SER A 111 23.26 8.67 -13.66
C SER A 111 23.06 9.89 -14.57
N GLN A 112 21.82 10.27 -14.90
CA GLN A 112 21.54 11.36 -15.83
C GLN A 112 21.53 12.73 -15.12
N LEU A 113 20.91 12.79 -13.93
CA LEU A 113 21.00 13.95 -13.02
C LEU A 113 22.44 14.26 -12.61
N ALA A 114 23.25 13.25 -12.33
CA ALA A 114 24.66 13.45 -11.97
C ALA A 114 25.48 14.11 -13.10
N ARG A 115 25.13 13.86 -14.37
CA ARG A 115 25.79 14.49 -15.53
C ARG A 115 25.31 15.91 -15.75
N GLU A 116 24.02 16.18 -15.56
CA GLU A 116 23.47 17.52 -15.72
C GLU A 116 23.97 18.47 -14.63
N VAL A 117 24.02 18.02 -13.37
CA VAL A 117 24.60 18.78 -12.25
C VAL A 117 26.10 19.00 -12.43
N ALA A 118 26.84 18.03 -12.98
CA ALA A 118 28.26 18.21 -13.31
C ALA A 118 28.49 19.19 -14.48
N SER A 119 27.52 19.32 -15.38
CA SER A 119 27.59 20.24 -16.53
C SER A 119 27.14 21.67 -16.23
N ALA A 120 26.30 21.85 -15.19
CA ALA A 120 25.90 23.14 -14.69
C ALA A 120 26.94 23.65 -13.67
N GLY A 121 27.98 24.33 -14.17
CA GLY A 121 29.01 24.92 -13.33
C GLY A 121 28.45 25.77 -12.19
N SER A 122 29.21 25.87 -11.08
CA SER A 122 28.81 26.52 -9.82
C SER A 122 28.04 27.83 -10.04
N PRO A 123 26.89 28.04 -9.36
CA PRO A 123 26.15 29.28 -9.50
C PRO A 123 26.88 30.41 -8.78
N THR A 124 27.59 31.24 -9.53
CA THR A 124 27.89 32.61 -9.11
C THR A 124 26.62 33.45 -9.19
N SER A 125 26.46 34.28 -8.17
CA SER A 125 25.32 35.15 -7.90
C SER A 125 24.91 36.05 -9.07
N ALA A 126 23.61 36.34 -9.13
CA ALA A 126 22.91 37.38 -9.89
C ALA A 126 22.57 37.10 -11.37
N ASN A 127 21.34 36.65 -11.61
CA ASN A 127 20.39 37.42 -12.43
C ASN A 127 18.93 36.97 -12.21
N THR A 128 18.14 37.83 -11.58
CA THR A 128 16.68 37.76 -11.46
C THR A 128 16.05 37.95 -12.84
N ARG A 129 15.71 36.85 -13.52
CA ARG A 129 14.65 36.87 -14.55
C ARG A 129 13.44 36.15 -14.00
N GLN A 130 12.44 36.94 -13.59
CA GLN A 130 11.08 36.44 -13.38
C GLN A 130 10.60 35.79 -14.68
N PRO A 131 10.21 34.50 -14.68
CA PRO A 131 9.56 33.92 -15.83
C PRO A 131 8.14 34.48 -15.96
N ASN A 132 7.86 35.05 -17.14
CA ASN A 132 6.55 35.54 -17.56
C ASN A 132 5.44 34.52 -17.24
N THR A 133 4.49 34.91 -16.39
CA THR A 133 3.37 34.10 -15.91
C THR A 133 2.25 33.84 -16.94
N ALA A 134 2.42 34.29 -18.19
CA ALA A 134 1.43 34.08 -19.25
C ALA A 134 1.58 32.75 -20.03
N ALA A 135 2.70 32.02 -19.87
CA ALA A 135 2.92 30.71 -20.52
C ALA A 135 2.60 29.50 -19.60
N ALA A 136 2.30 29.74 -18.32
CA ALA A 136 2.04 28.69 -17.32
C ALA A 136 0.57 28.22 -17.26
N GLN A 137 -0.22 28.54 -18.29
CA GLN A 137 -1.55 27.98 -18.54
C GLN A 137 -1.54 27.01 -19.73
N ALA A 138 -0.37 26.45 -20.05
CA ALA A 138 -0.33 25.21 -20.80
C ALA A 138 -0.98 24.14 -19.91
N SER A 139 -2.17 23.71 -20.32
CA SER A 139 -2.86 22.49 -19.91
C SER A 139 -1.83 21.46 -19.47
N ILE A 140 -1.98 20.89 -18.27
CA ILE A 140 -1.25 19.68 -17.86
C ILE A 140 -1.75 18.55 -18.78
N ASN A 141 -1.34 18.60 -20.04
CA ASN A 141 -1.40 17.47 -20.93
C ASN A 141 -0.43 16.49 -20.26
N ARG A 142 -0.99 15.44 -19.63
CA ARG A 142 -0.23 14.22 -19.35
C ARG A 142 0.58 13.97 -20.62
N ALA A 143 1.89 14.18 -20.56
CA ALA A 143 2.74 13.85 -21.68
C ALA A 143 2.42 12.39 -21.98
N ILE A 144 1.87 12.13 -23.17
CA ILE A 144 1.72 10.78 -23.66
C ILE A 144 3.16 10.38 -23.94
N VAL A 145 3.82 9.82 -22.94
CA VAL A 145 5.11 9.17 -23.12
C VAL A 145 4.80 7.96 -23.97
N GLU A 146 5.22 7.99 -25.23
CA GLU A 146 5.17 6.78 -26.04
C GLU A 146 5.99 5.70 -25.32
N PRO A 147 5.40 4.53 -25.03
CA PRO A 147 6.12 3.46 -24.37
C PRO A 147 7.35 3.14 -25.20
N MET A 148 8.54 3.24 -24.60
CA MET A 148 9.76 2.82 -25.27
C MET A 148 9.59 1.36 -25.70
N GLU A 149 9.77 1.08 -27.00
CA GLU A 149 9.73 -0.29 -27.49
C GLU A 149 10.97 -1.03 -27.00
N TRP A 150 10.82 -1.77 -25.90
CA TRP A 150 11.85 -2.66 -25.43
C TRP A 150 11.93 -3.86 -26.37
N SER A 151 13.03 -3.97 -27.10
CA SER A 151 13.32 -5.15 -27.90
C SER A 151 13.65 -6.30 -26.96
N ALA A 152 13.13 -7.49 -27.29
CA ALA A 152 13.49 -8.68 -26.55
C ALA A 152 14.95 -9.01 -26.88
N GLY A 153 15.83 -8.85 -25.90
CA GLY A 153 17.18 -9.39 -25.96
C GLY A 153 17.17 -10.93 -26.10
N PRO A 154 18.34 -11.56 -26.23
CA PRO A 154 18.41 -13.00 -26.19
C PRO A 154 17.88 -13.51 -24.85
N ARG A 155 17.10 -14.58 -24.89
CA ARG A 155 16.70 -15.31 -23.68
C ARG A 155 17.96 -15.75 -22.90
N PRO A 156 18.05 -15.48 -21.58
CA PRO A 156 19.15 -15.99 -20.77
C PRO A 156 19.17 -17.52 -20.69
N ASP A 157 20.37 -18.09 -20.65
CA ASP A 157 20.56 -19.54 -20.55
C ASP A 157 20.24 -20.07 -19.15
N SER A 158 20.48 -19.27 -18.11
CA SER A 158 20.23 -19.66 -16.73
C SER A 158 18.90 -19.14 -16.20
N SER A 159 18.22 -19.99 -15.42
CA SER A 159 17.00 -19.61 -14.71
C SER A 159 17.24 -18.50 -13.69
N LEU A 160 18.46 -18.42 -13.13
CA LEU A 160 18.83 -17.37 -12.19
C LEU A 160 18.92 -16.01 -12.87
N ASP A 161 19.57 -15.93 -14.04
CA ASP A 161 19.68 -14.69 -14.81
C ASP A 161 18.31 -14.23 -15.28
N LEU A 162 17.47 -15.16 -15.75
CA LEU A 162 16.07 -14.87 -16.09
C LEU A 162 15.30 -14.27 -14.90
N ALA A 163 15.51 -14.79 -13.68
CA ALA A 163 14.83 -14.30 -12.47
C ALA A 163 15.23 -12.88 -12.05
N PHE A 164 16.39 -12.39 -12.51
CA PHE A 164 16.95 -11.08 -12.16
C PHE A 164 16.86 -10.06 -13.29
N LEU A 165 16.27 -10.43 -14.43
CA LEU A 165 16.02 -9.48 -15.51
C LEU A 165 15.07 -8.35 -15.07
N PRO A 166 15.28 -7.12 -15.56
CA PRO A 166 14.33 -6.02 -15.39
C PRO A 166 12.95 -6.37 -15.95
N VAL A 167 11.90 -5.79 -15.36
CA VAL A 167 10.51 -6.03 -15.80
C VAL A 167 10.31 -5.68 -17.28
N THR A 168 11.04 -4.70 -17.80
CA THR A 168 11.00 -4.27 -19.20
C THR A 168 11.51 -5.34 -20.15
N GLU A 169 12.54 -6.08 -19.76
CA GLU A 169 13.09 -7.20 -20.54
C GLU A 169 12.21 -8.45 -20.41
N LEU A 170 11.72 -8.76 -19.21
CA LEU A 170 10.76 -9.84 -19.00
C LEU A 170 9.49 -9.64 -19.84
N ALA A 171 8.96 -8.41 -19.87
CA ALA A 171 7.83 -8.04 -20.72
C ALA A 171 8.09 -8.29 -22.20
N ALA A 172 9.29 -7.93 -22.68
CA ALA A 172 9.68 -8.16 -24.07
C ALA A 172 9.83 -9.66 -24.39
N LEU A 173 10.41 -10.46 -23.49
CA LEU A 173 10.53 -11.91 -23.63
C LEU A 173 9.15 -12.61 -23.64
N LEU A 174 8.22 -12.16 -22.80
CA LEU A 174 6.84 -12.64 -22.77
C LEU A 174 6.09 -12.27 -24.06
N ARG A 175 6.15 -11.00 -24.47
CA ARG A 175 5.51 -10.50 -25.71
C ARG A 175 6.02 -11.24 -26.95
N SER A 176 7.33 -11.48 -27.02
CA SER A 176 7.97 -12.23 -28.11
C SER A 176 7.82 -13.75 -27.97
N ARG A 177 7.22 -14.23 -26.87
CA ARG A 177 7.01 -15.65 -26.55
C ARG A 177 8.30 -16.47 -26.46
N GLN A 178 9.43 -15.82 -26.21
CA GLN A 178 10.69 -16.50 -25.89
C GLN A 178 10.65 -17.15 -24.49
N VAL A 179 9.83 -16.60 -23.60
CA VAL A 179 9.50 -17.13 -22.28
C VAL A 179 7.97 -17.13 -22.18
N SER A 180 7.39 -18.19 -21.61
CA SER A 180 5.96 -18.22 -21.29
C SER A 180 5.69 -17.67 -19.90
N SER A 181 4.50 -17.09 -19.68
CA SER A 181 4.06 -16.63 -18.37
C SER A 181 4.00 -17.78 -17.37
N VAL A 182 3.53 -18.97 -17.79
CA VAL A 182 3.50 -20.16 -16.93
C VAL A 182 4.90 -20.57 -16.49
N GLU A 183 5.86 -20.57 -17.41
CA GLU A 183 7.26 -20.87 -17.10
C GLU A 183 7.85 -19.86 -16.10
N LEU A 184 7.70 -18.57 -16.37
CA LEU A 184 8.20 -17.51 -15.48
C LEU A 184 7.53 -17.56 -14.10
N THR A 185 6.23 -17.85 -14.05
CA THR A 185 5.47 -18.00 -12.81
C THR A 185 5.96 -19.17 -11.98
N ARG A 186 6.17 -20.34 -12.60
CA ARG A 186 6.71 -21.53 -11.92
C ARG A 186 8.10 -21.26 -11.35
N LEU A 187 8.94 -20.57 -12.09
CA LEU A 187 10.26 -20.15 -11.65
C LEU A 187 10.20 -19.31 -10.35
N TYR A 188 9.37 -18.27 -10.29
CA TYR A 188 9.27 -17.46 -9.08
C TYR A 188 8.60 -18.21 -7.91
N LEU A 189 7.58 -19.04 -8.16
CA LEU A 189 6.98 -19.88 -7.12
C LEU A 189 8.01 -20.85 -6.51
N GLU A 190 8.85 -21.49 -7.34
CA GLU A 190 9.93 -22.36 -6.87
C GLU A 190 10.95 -21.59 -6.02
N ARG A 191 11.37 -20.40 -6.48
CA ARG A 191 12.30 -19.55 -5.73
C ARG A 191 11.73 -19.13 -4.39
N LEU A 192 10.46 -18.73 -4.33
CA LEU A 192 9.78 -18.36 -3.09
C LEU A 192 9.77 -19.55 -2.11
N ARG A 193 9.37 -20.75 -2.55
CA ARG A 193 9.40 -21.95 -1.69
C ARG A 193 10.79 -22.28 -1.17
N ARG A 194 11.82 -22.10 -2.00
CA ARG A 194 13.20 -22.42 -1.63
C ARG A 194 13.79 -21.41 -0.65
N LEU A 195 13.49 -20.13 -0.81
CA LEU A 195 14.14 -19.04 -0.07
C LEU A 195 13.36 -18.62 1.17
N ASP A 196 12.04 -18.75 1.17
CA ASP A 196 11.19 -18.32 2.28
C ASP A 196 11.53 -18.97 3.63
N PRO A 197 11.89 -20.27 3.74
CA PRO A 197 12.31 -20.85 5.02
C PRO A 197 13.51 -20.15 5.67
N THR A 198 14.34 -19.47 4.86
CA THR A 198 15.48 -18.68 5.33
C THR A 198 15.10 -17.23 5.55
N LEU A 199 14.28 -16.64 4.67
CA LEU A 199 13.99 -15.20 4.64
C LEU A 199 12.72 -14.79 5.38
N HIS A 200 11.79 -15.69 5.64
CA HIS A 200 10.48 -15.42 6.26
C HIS A 200 9.74 -14.25 5.58
N CYS A 201 9.68 -14.27 4.24
CA CYS A 201 9.17 -13.18 3.42
C CYS A 201 7.78 -13.46 2.79
N VAL A 202 7.26 -14.67 2.92
CA VAL A 202 5.97 -15.11 2.34
C VAL A 202 4.96 -15.38 3.45
N VAL A 203 3.80 -14.74 3.35
CA VAL A 203 2.63 -15.02 4.20
C VAL A 203 1.76 -16.10 3.56
N THR A 204 1.52 -16.00 2.24
CA THR A 204 0.67 -16.95 1.52
C THR A 204 1.13 -17.05 0.07
N LEU A 205 1.41 -18.26 -0.41
CA LEU A 205 1.58 -18.51 -1.83
C LEU A 205 0.21 -18.57 -2.52
N THR A 206 0.06 -17.89 -3.65
CA THR A 206 -1.18 -17.87 -4.43
C THR A 206 -1.11 -18.81 -5.63
N GLU A 207 -0.46 -19.97 -5.48
CA GLU A 207 -0.05 -20.87 -6.57
C GLU A 207 -1.16 -21.18 -7.57
N GLU A 208 -2.34 -21.59 -7.09
CA GLU A 208 -3.44 -21.95 -7.96
C GLU A 208 -3.93 -20.75 -8.80
N LEU A 209 -4.09 -19.57 -8.17
CA LEU A 209 -4.42 -18.33 -8.86
C LEU A 209 -3.30 -17.93 -9.84
N ALA A 210 -2.04 -18.03 -9.42
CA ALA A 210 -0.89 -17.66 -10.21
C ALA A 210 -0.84 -18.46 -11.51
N ILE A 211 -0.96 -19.78 -11.43
CA ILE A 211 -0.95 -20.64 -12.62
C ILE A 211 -2.15 -20.35 -13.52
N ARG A 212 -3.37 -20.18 -12.98
CA ARG A 212 -4.54 -19.80 -13.80
C ARG A 212 -4.37 -18.46 -14.51
N GLN A 213 -3.82 -17.45 -13.82
CA GLN A 213 -3.55 -16.14 -14.40
C GLN A 213 -2.46 -16.21 -15.47
N ALA A 214 -1.41 -16.99 -15.24
CA ALA A 214 -0.32 -17.19 -16.20
C ALA A 214 -0.77 -17.92 -17.46
N GLU A 215 -1.57 -18.97 -17.33
CA GLU A 215 -2.15 -19.67 -18.48
C GLU A 215 -3.11 -18.77 -19.28
N ARG A 216 -3.86 -17.88 -18.60
CA ARG A 216 -4.67 -16.86 -19.26
C ARG A 216 -3.77 -15.90 -20.05
N ALA A 217 -2.70 -15.42 -19.44
CA ALA A 217 -1.75 -14.53 -20.09
C ALA A 217 -1.13 -15.17 -21.34
N ASP A 218 -0.66 -16.41 -21.26
CA ASP A 218 -0.08 -17.12 -22.41
C ASP A 218 -1.08 -17.29 -23.56
N ARG A 219 -2.34 -17.62 -23.25
CA ARG A 219 -3.41 -17.71 -24.27
C ARG A 219 -3.66 -16.36 -24.95
N GLU A 220 -3.76 -15.29 -24.18
CA GLU A 220 -4.05 -13.95 -24.70
C GLU A 220 -2.89 -13.39 -25.51
N ILE A 221 -1.65 -13.53 -25.03
CA ILE A 221 -0.42 -13.18 -25.77
C ILE A 221 -0.36 -13.98 -27.07
N GLY A 222 -0.64 -15.29 -27.01
CA GLY A 222 -0.68 -16.16 -28.18
C GLY A 222 -1.74 -15.76 -29.22
N ALA A 223 -2.83 -15.14 -28.79
CA ALA A 223 -3.90 -14.60 -29.63
C ALA A 223 -3.66 -13.14 -30.08
N GLY A 224 -2.50 -12.56 -29.78
CA GLY A 224 -2.17 -11.16 -30.10
C GLY A 224 -2.83 -10.12 -29.19
N GLN A 225 -3.48 -10.53 -28.09
CA GLN A 225 -4.16 -9.67 -27.14
C GLN A 225 -3.20 -9.20 -26.03
N TYR A 226 -2.09 -8.58 -26.42
CA TYR A 226 -1.11 -8.06 -25.47
C TYR A 226 -1.66 -6.81 -24.77
N ARG A 227 -1.68 -6.81 -23.43
CA ARG A 227 -2.33 -5.76 -22.61
C ARG A 227 -1.37 -4.66 -22.16
N GLY A 228 -0.06 -4.86 -22.34
CA GLY A 228 0.99 -3.95 -21.92
C GLY A 228 2.11 -4.63 -21.14
N PRO A 229 3.07 -3.86 -20.58
CA PRO A 229 4.33 -4.37 -20.07
C PRO A 229 4.24 -5.26 -18.82
N LEU A 230 3.08 -5.34 -18.17
CA LEU A 230 2.88 -6.22 -17.02
C LEU A 230 2.16 -7.53 -17.37
N HIS A 231 1.73 -7.69 -18.63
CA HIS A 231 0.96 -8.84 -19.05
C HIS A 231 1.81 -10.11 -18.96
N GLY A 232 1.44 -11.02 -18.05
CA GLY A 232 2.11 -12.29 -17.80
C GLY A 232 3.28 -12.21 -16.80
N VAL A 233 3.56 -11.03 -16.24
CA VAL A 233 4.67 -10.82 -15.29
C VAL A 233 4.25 -11.20 -13.86
N PRO A 234 5.00 -12.07 -13.17
CA PRO A 234 4.79 -12.39 -11.76
C PRO A 234 5.03 -11.19 -10.82
N TRP A 235 4.20 -11.06 -9.79
CA TRP A 235 4.36 -10.06 -8.74
C TRP A 235 3.91 -10.58 -7.37
N GLY A 236 4.48 -10.01 -6.30
CA GLY A 236 4.09 -10.27 -4.93
C GLY A 236 3.39 -9.07 -4.31
N ALA A 237 2.35 -9.32 -3.51
CA ALA A 237 1.56 -8.29 -2.85
C ALA A 237 1.88 -8.25 -1.37
N LYS A 238 2.34 -7.11 -0.83
CA LYS A 238 2.39 -6.89 0.63
C LYS A 238 1.08 -7.33 1.28
N ASP A 239 1.13 -8.03 2.42
CA ASP A 239 -0.05 -8.63 3.08
C ASP A 239 -0.95 -7.62 3.84
N LEU A 240 -1.08 -6.43 3.27
CA LEU A 240 -2.13 -5.45 3.53
C LEU A 240 -2.94 -5.10 2.29
N ILE A 241 -2.50 -5.54 1.11
CA ILE A 241 -3.20 -5.36 -0.16
C ILE A 241 -4.25 -6.47 -0.25
N ALA A 242 -5.52 -6.15 -0.03
CA ALA A 242 -6.60 -7.13 -0.06
C ALA A 242 -6.75 -7.78 -1.45
N VAL A 243 -6.94 -9.11 -1.47
CA VAL A 243 -7.29 -9.90 -2.65
C VAL A 243 -8.35 -10.90 -2.23
N ALA A 244 -9.56 -10.78 -2.78
CA ALA A 244 -10.66 -11.65 -2.41
C ALA A 244 -10.32 -13.14 -2.62
N GLY A 245 -10.70 -13.97 -1.66
CA GLY A 245 -10.38 -15.41 -1.64
C GLY A 245 -8.98 -15.75 -1.10
N TYR A 246 -8.18 -14.76 -0.70
CA TYR A 246 -6.90 -14.96 -0.02
C TYR A 246 -6.86 -14.21 1.32
N PRO A 247 -6.14 -14.73 2.35
CA PRO A 247 -5.94 -14.02 3.61
C PRO A 247 -5.32 -12.64 3.39
N THR A 248 -5.67 -11.70 4.27
CA THR A 248 -5.04 -10.38 4.37
C THR A 248 -4.94 -10.05 5.84
N THR A 249 -3.77 -10.33 6.42
CA THR A 249 -3.60 -10.49 7.87
C THR A 249 -2.94 -9.29 8.54
N TRP A 250 -2.45 -8.34 7.74
CA TRP A 250 -1.72 -7.16 8.24
C TRP A 250 -0.50 -7.51 9.10
N GLY A 251 0.01 -8.75 9.02
CA GLY A 251 1.17 -9.23 9.77
C GLY A 251 0.94 -9.35 11.29
N ALA A 252 -0.27 -9.07 11.80
CA ALA A 252 -0.54 -9.00 13.23
C ALA A 252 -1.27 -10.25 13.73
N THR A 253 -0.86 -10.77 14.89
CA THR A 253 -1.41 -12.01 15.49
C THR A 253 -2.94 -12.02 15.61
N PRO A 254 -3.64 -10.94 16.03
CA PRO A 254 -5.10 -10.94 16.12
C PRO A 254 -5.81 -11.11 14.77
N PHE A 255 -5.14 -10.74 13.67
CA PHE A 255 -5.70 -10.76 12.31
C PHE A 255 -5.13 -11.92 11.47
N ARG A 256 -4.46 -12.90 12.08
CA ARG A 256 -3.84 -14.04 11.37
C ARG A 256 -4.82 -14.79 10.45
N GLU A 257 -6.05 -14.94 10.88
CA GLU A 257 -7.10 -15.65 10.14
C GLU A 257 -8.02 -14.69 9.34
N GLN A 258 -7.65 -13.40 9.24
CA GLN A 258 -8.47 -12.40 8.56
C GLN A 258 -8.49 -12.64 7.04
N THR A 259 -9.71 -12.70 6.51
CA THR A 259 -10.00 -12.67 5.07
C THR A 259 -10.88 -11.47 4.77
N LEU A 260 -10.65 -10.81 3.63
CA LEU A 260 -11.45 -9.68 3.17
C LEU A 260 -12.11 -10.04 1.85
N ASP A 261 -13.41 -9.77 1.73
CA ASP A 261 -14.21 -10.10 0.54
C ASP A 261 -14.05 -9.10 -0.61
N ASP A 262 -13.12 -8.15 -0.49
CA ASP A 262 -12.84 -7.13 -1.50
C ASP A 262 -11.41 -7.23 -2.02
N THR A 263 -11.23 -6.87 -3.29
CA THR A 263 -9.91 -6.80 -3.92
C THR A 263 -9.49 -5.34 -4.02
N ALA A 264 -8.36 -5.01 -3.40
CA ALA A 264 -7.82 -3.67 -3.40
C ALA A 264 -7.67 -3.13 -4.84
N THR A 265 -7.94 -1.83 -5.02
CA THR A 265 -7.93 -1.20 -6.35
C THR A 265 -6.60 -1.40 -7.10
N VAL A 266 -5.46 -1.41 -6.40
CA VAL A 266 -4.15 -1.68 -7.01
C VAL A 266 -4.04 -3.11 -7.53
N ALA A 267 -4.47 -4.11 -6.77
CA ALA A 267 -4.46 -5.51 -7.19
C ALA A 267 -5.39 -5.72 -8.39
N ARG A 268 -6.58 -5.11 -8.37
CA ARG A 268 -7.51 -5.15 -9.51
C ARG A 268 -6.89 -4.53 -10.77
N ARG A 269 -6.17 -3.41 -10.65
CA ARG A 269 -5.50 -2.77 -11.79
C ARG A 269 -4.36 -3.62 -12.35
N LEU A 270 -3.58 -4.27 -11.47
CA LEU A 270 -2.52 -5.20 -11.88
C LEU A 270 -3.10 -6.42 -12.60
N GLU A 271 -4.19 -7.00 -12.08
CA GLU A 271 -4.89 -8.10 -12.76
C GLU A 271 -5.45 -7.66 -14.12
N GLN A 272 -6.05 -6.47 -14.20
CA GLN A 272 -6.55 -5.91 -15.46
C GLN A 272 -5.43 -5.73 -16.49
N ALA A 273 -4.23 -5.33 -16.05
CA ALA A 273 -3.03 -5.25 -16.88
C ALA A 273 -2.44 -6.62 -17.27
N GLY A 274 -2.98 -7.72 -16.71
CA GLY A 274 -2.54 -9.09 -17.00
C GLY A 274 -1.40 -9.59 -16.12
N ALA A 275 -1.04 -8.89 -15.03
CA ALA A 275 -0.01 -9.34 -14.10
C ALA A 275 -0.47 -10.57 -13.30
N VAL A 276 0.50 -11.41 -12.89
CA VAL A 276 0.27 -12.69 -12.23
C VAL A 276 0.65 -12.60 -10.75
N LEU A 277 -0.33 -12.67 -9.84
CA LEU A 277 -0.05 -12.65 -8.40
C LEU A 277 0.50 -14.01 -7.97
N VAL A 278 1.73 -14.04 -7.45
CA VAL A 278 2.38 -15.29 -6.98
C VAL A 278 2.40 -15.46 -5.45
N ALA A 279 2.36 -14.38 -4.70
CA ALA A 279 2.39 -14.44 -3.25
C ALA A 279 1.82 -13.19 -2.57
N LYS A 280 1.32 -13.39 -1.35
CA LYS A 280 1.19 -12.39 -0.30
C LYS A 280 2.50 -12.36 0.48
N LEU A 281 3.17 -11.22 0.49
CA LEU A 281 4.49 -11.03 1.10
C LEU A 281 4.35 -10.43 2.50
N SER A 282 5.26 -10.81 3.39
CA SER A 282 5.28 -10.35 4.77
C SER A 282 5.44 -8.83 4.88
N LEU A 283 4.96 -8.33 6.00
CA LEU A 283 5.10 -6.96 6.45
C LEU A 283 5.21 -6.98 7.97
N GLY A 284 5.89 -5.99 8.55
CA GLY A 284 5.77 -5.79 10.00
C GLY A 284 4.33 -5.56 10.43
N ALA A 285 3.96 -6.07 11.60
CA ALA A 285 2.61 -6.03 12.13
C ALA A 285 2.02 -4.61 12.07
N LEU A 286 0.83 -4.49 11.49
CA LEU A 286 0.14 -3.21 11.28
C LEU A 286 0.99 -2.17 10.54
N ALA A 287 1.81 -2.65 9.60
CA ALA A 287 2.73 -1.83 8.84
C ALA A 287 3.78 -1.11 9.72
N TRP A 288 4.30 -1.79 10.75
CA TRP A 288 5.39 -1.32 11.61
C TRP A 288 6.54 -2.33 11.72
N GLY A 289 7.77 -1.91 11.38
CA GLY A 289 8.97 -2.76 11.51
C GLY A 289 8.97 -3.98 10.59
N ASP A 290 9.74 -5.01 10.94
CA ASP A 290 9.92 -6.26 10.17
C ASP A 290 9.46 -7.52 10.91
N GLN A 291 8.85 -7.35 12.09
CA GLN A 291 8.30 -8.45 12.87
C GLN A 291 6.81 -8.63 12.59
N TRP A 292 6.42 -9.86 12.30
CA TRP A 292 5.05 -10.29 12.08
C TRP A 292 4.80 -11.62 12.79
N PHE A 293 3.57 -12.12 12.80
CA PHE A 293 3.28 -13.38 13.50
C PHE A 293 4.07 -14.60 12.98
N GLY A 294 4.66 -14.50 11.78
CA GLY A 294 5.54 -15.51 11.18
C GLY A 294 7.03 -15.37 11.55
N GLY A 295 7.37 -14.40 12.42
CA GLY A 295 8.73 -14.10 12.85
C GLY A 295 9.25 -12.76 12.32
N MET A 296 10.57 -12.61 12.28
CA MET A 296 11.23 -11.46 11.68
C MET A 296 11.57 -11.79 10.23
N THR A 297 11.11 -10.97 9.28
CA THR A 297 11.58 -11.10 7.89
C THR A 297 13.05 -10.70 7.82
N ARG A 298 13.86 -11.55 7.19
CA ARG A 298 15.32 -11.46 7.21
C ARG A 298 15.88 -10.83 5.94
N ASN A 299 16.97 -10.11 6.10
CA ASN A 299 17.69 -9.46 5.03
C ASN A 299 18.42 -10.49 4.14
N PRO A 300 18.17 -10.53 2.82
CA PRO A 300 18.83 -11.49 1.92
C PRO A 300 20.35 -11.29 1.80
N TRP A 301 20.88 -10.12 2.15
CA TRP A 301 22.33 -9.84 2.15
C TRP A 301 23.02 -10.29 3.45
N ARG A 302 22.26 -10.37 4.55
CA ARG A 302 22.75 -10.77 5.87
C ARG A 302 21.60 -11.36 6.70
N PRO A 303 21.33 -12.68 6.60
CA PRO A 303 20.15 -13.31 7.19
C PRO A 303 20.06 -13.23 8.71
N GLU A 304 21.14 -12.86 9.41
CA GLU A 304 21.15 -12.59 10.85
C GLU A 304 20.45 -11.27 11.21
N GLN A 305 20.18 -10.40 10.23
CA GLN A 305 19.50 -9.11 10.40
C GLN A 305 18.08 -9.15 9.81
N GLY A 306 17.21 -8.30 10.35
CA GLY A 306 15.91 -8.04 9.77
C GLY A 306 16.00 -7.21 8.47
N SER A 307 14.98 -7.32 7.62
CA SER A 307 14.90 -6.59 6.34
C SER A 307 14.37 -5.16 6.47
N SER A 308 14.18 -4.66 7.70
CA SER A 308 13.53 -3.38 7.99
C SER A 308 12.06 -3.32 7.56
N GLY A 309 11.41 -2.22 7.86
CA GLY A 309 9.96 -2.12 7.83
C GLY A 309 9.38 -0.96 7.05
N SER A 310 8.08 -1.00 6.73
CA SER A 310 7.19 -2.12 7.07
C SER A 310 6.93 -3.10 5.94
N SER A 311 7.41 -2.81 4.74
CA SER A 311 7.26 -3.68 3.57
C SER A 311 8.30 -4.80 3.56
N ALA A 312 8.54 -5.43 4.72
CA ALA A 312 9.74 -6.22 5.00
C ALA A 312 9.97 -7.38 4.00
N GLY A 313 8.90 -8.03 3.53
CA GLY A 313 9.00 -9.11 2.55
C GLY A 313 8.98 -8.67 1.08
N SER A 314 8.62 -7.41 0.80
CA SER A 314 8.55 -6.85 -0.56
C SER A 314 9.89 -6.29 -0.99
#